data_AF-A0A4R9WL98-F1
#
_entry.id   AF-A0A4R9WL98-F1
#
_cell.length_a   1.000
_cell.length_b   1.000
_cell.length_c   1.000
_cell.angle_alpha   90.00
_cell.angle_beta   90.00
_cell.angle_gamma   90.00
#
_symmetry.space_group_name_H-M   'P 1'
#
loop_
_entity.id
_entity.type
_entity.pdbx_description
1 polymer ?
#
loop_
_entity_poly.entity_id
_entity_poly.type
_entity_poly.pdbx_seq_one_letter_code
_entity_poly.pdbx_strand_id
1 'polypeptide(L)' 'LIAYIAGLSAPKGRRMGHAGAIISAFGESAQEKVEILKEAGVVIVPTPASFGEVVAETLARSKRAA' A
#
# COMPACT_ATOMS: atom_id res chain seq x y z
N LEU A 1 -0.17 -11.37 -3.27
CA LEU A 1 -0.66 -10.08 -3.81
C LEU A 1 0.40 -9.01 -3.58
N ILE A 2 0.48 -7.99 -4.44
CA ILE A 2 1.43 -6.87 -4.33
C ILE A 2 0.61 -5.57 -4.42
N ALA A 3 0.81 -4.63 -3.49
CA ALA A 3 -0.01 -3.41 -3.40
C ALA A 3 0.82 -2.18 -2.99
N TYR A 4 0.33 -0.99 -3.38
CA TYR A 4 0.81 0.31 -2.92
C TYR A 4 -0.39 1.11 -2.40
N ILE A 5 -0.24 1.76 -1.26
CA ILE A 5 -1.27 2.63 -0.67
C ILE A 5 -0.77 4.08 -0.71
N ALA A 6 -1.43 4.89 -1.54
CA ALA A 6 -1.17 6.32 -1.59
C ALA A 6 -1.77 7.05 -0.38
N GLY A 7 -1.24 8.24 -0.07
CA GLY A 7 -1.81 9.11 0.97
C GLY A 7 -1.18 8.97 2.36
N LEU A 8 0.05 8.44 2.48
CA LEU A 8 0.78 8.37 3.75
C LEU A 8 0.94 9.74 4.45
N SER A 9 1.01 10.82 3.67
CA SER A 9 1.12 12.19 4.21
C SER A 9 -0.20 12.96 4.14
N ALA A 10 -1.33 12.27 3.89
CA ALA A 10 -2.63 12.93 3.79
C ALA A 10 -3.09 13.45 5.17
N PRO A 11 -3.49 14.72 5.29
CA PRO A 11 -3.98 15.25 6.55
C PRO A 11 -5.42 14.80 6.84
N LYS A 12 -5.76 14.63 8.12
CA LYS A 12 -7.12 14.27 8.56
C LYS A 12 -8.15 15.32 8.13
N GLY A 13 -9.34 14.86 7.74
CA GLY A 13 -10.46 15.73 7.37
C GLY A 13 -10.29 16.48 6.04
N ARG A 14 -9.20 16.28 5.29
CA ARG A 14 -9.00 16.90 3.97
C ARG A 14 -9.26 15.89 2.85
N ARG A 15 -10.08 16.28 1.89
CA ARG A 15 -10.26 15.56 0.63
C ARG A 15 -9.08 15.82 -0.32
N MET A 16 -8.45 14.75 -0.80
CA MET A 16 -7.27 14.77 -1.66
C MET A 16 -7.63 14.58 -3.14
N GLY A 17 -8.37 15.53 -3.72
CA GLY A 17 -8.79 15.51 -5.13
C GLY A 17 -9.89 14.47 -5.42
N HIS A 18 -9.57 13.18 -5.35
CA HIS A 18 -10.54 12.10 -5.50
C HIS A 18 -11.60 12.19 -4.40
N ALA A 19 -12.88 12.10 -4.78
CA ALA A 19 -14.03 12.16 -3.87
C ALA A 19 -13.91 11.29 -2.60
N GLY A 20 -13.43 10.04 -2.72
CA GLY A 20 -13.25 9.12 -1.60
C GLY A 20 -11.88 9.18 -0.92
N ALA A 21 -10.94 10.01 -1.38
CA ALA A 21 -9.62 10.14 -0.78
C ALA A 21 -9.66 11.15 0.38
N ILE A 22 -10.27 10.74 1.50
CA ILE A 22 -10.37 11.52 2.75
C ILE A 22 -10.22 10.58 3.95
N ILE A 23 -9.58 11.07 5.01
CA ILE A 23 -9.52 10.38 6.31
C ILE A 23 -10.59 11.00 7.21
N SER A 24 -11.74 10.33 7.32
CA SER A 24 -12.93 10.74 8.07
C SER A 24 -13.11 9.98 9.39
N ALA A 25 -12.63 8.74 9.47
CA ALA A 25 -12.75 7.87 10.63
C ALA A 25 -11.44 7.11 10.93
N PHE A 26 -11.44 6.38 12.06
CA PHE A 26 -10.41 5.39 12.39
C PHE A 26 -10.34 4.28 11.33
N GLY A 27 -9.16 3.72 11.08
CA GLY A 27 -8.95 2.67 10.09
C GLY A 27 -8.86 3.17 8.63
N GLU A 28 -9.07 4.46 8.38
CA GLU A 28 -9.07 5.01 7.02
C GLU A 28 -7.69 5.51 6.57
N SER A 29 -6.73 5.66 7.49
CA SER A 29 -5.40 6.15 7.16
C SER A 29 -4.64 5.16 6.28
N ALA A 30 -3.72 5.68 5.46
CA ALA A 30 -2.89 4.85 4.60
C ALA A 30 -1.99 3.91 5.44
N GLN A 31 -1.49 4.37 6.58
CA GLN A 31 -0.67 3.58 7.49
C GLN A 31 -1.42 2.37 8.05
N GLU A 32 -2.65 2.57 8.55
CA GLU A 32 -3.47 1.46 9.08
C GLU A 32 -3.73 0.41 8.00
N LYS A 33 -4.05 0.83 6.77
CA LYS A 33 -4.25 -0.08 5.64
C LYS A 33 -2.99 -0.84 5.26
N VAL A 34 -1.81 -0.20 5.34
CA VAL A 34 -0.52 -0.87 5.08
C VAL A 34 -0.29 -2.00 6.08
N GLU A 35 -0.50 -1.76 7.37
CA GLU A 35 -0.28 -2.78 8.40
C GLU A 35 -1.29 -3.93 8.26
N ILE A 36 -2.58 -3.65 8.08
CA ILE A 36 -3.62 -4.67 7.84
C ILE A 36 -3.27 -5.56 6.64
N LEU A 37 -2.80 -4.96 5.54
CA LEU A 37 -2.44 -5.71 4.34
C LEU A 37 -1.16 -6.54 4.53
N LYS A 38 -0.17 -6.04 5.26
CA LYS A 38 1.03 -6.82 5.62
C LYS A 38 0.68 -8.03 6.47
N GLU A 39 -0.19 -7.86 7.47
CA GLU A 39 -0.68 -8.95 8.32
C GLU A 39 -1.42 -10.03 7.50
N ALA A 40 -2.12 -9.61 6.44
CA ALA A 40 -2.75 -10.52 5.48
C ALA A 40 -1.78 -11.16 4.47
N GLY A 41 -0.47 -10.93 4.58
CA GLY A 41 0.55 -11.51 3.70
C GLY A 41 0.69 -10.79 2.34
N VAL A 42 0.17 -9.58 2.21
CA VAL A 42 0.34 -8.77 0.99
C VAL A 42 1.71 -8.09 1.02
N VAL A 43 2.42 -8.16 -0.12
CA VAL A 43 3.68 -7.42 -0.29
C VAL A 43 3.35 -5.95 -0.53
N ILE A 44 3.76 -5.08 0.40
CA ILE A 44 3.56 -3.63 0.27
C ILE A 44 4.78 -2.98 -0.36
N VAL A 45 4.54 -2.24 -1.43
CA VAL A 45 5.55 -1.41 -2.10
C VAL A 45 5.73 -0.11 -1.32
N PRO A 46 6.97 0.32 -0.99
CA PRO A 46 7.20 1.49 -0.14
C PRO A 46 6.97 2.82 -0.88
N THR A 47 7.27 2.87 -2.18
CA THR A 47 7.07 4.05 -3.02
C THR A 47 6.48 3.64 -4.38
N PRO A 48 5.72 4.51 -5.07
CA PRO A 48 5.18 4.15 -6.38
C PRO A 48 6.29 3.89 -7.41
N ALA A 49 7.45 4.53 -7.27
CA ALA A 49 8.60 4.34 -8.17
C ALA A 49 9.23 2.93 -8.05
N SER A 50 9.21 2.33 -6.86
CA SER A 50 9.78 0.99 -6.61
C SER A 50 8.87 -0.17 -7.04
N PHE A 51 7.70 0.09 -7.63
CA PHE A 51 6.71 -0.97 -7.89
C PHE A 51 7.24 -2.05 -8.84
N GLY A 52 7.92 -1.66 -9.92
CA GLY A 52 8.49 -2.60 -10.89
C GLY A 52 9.56 -3.51 -10.26
N GLU A 53 10.44 -2.94 -9.44
CA GLU A 53 11.49 -3.68 -8.73
C GLU A 53 10.89 -4.71 -7.75
N VAL A 54 9.93 -4.30 -6.93
CA VAL A 54 9.28 -5.19 -5.95
C VAL A 54 8.52 -6.33 -6.63
N VAL A 55 7.87 -6.05 -7.77
CA VAL A 55 7.22 -7.10 -8.57
C VAL A 55 8.24 -8.10 -9.09
N ALA A 56 9.33 -7.61 -9.71
CA ALA A 56 10.37 -8.47 -10.24
C ALA A 56 11.00 -9.36 -9.15
N GLU A 57 11.32 -8.79 -7.99
CA GLU A 57 11.88 -9.52 -6.85
C GLU A 57 10.89 -10.58 -6.33
N THR A 58 9.62 -10.22 -6.16
CA THR A 58 8.59 -11.13 -5.63
C THR A 58 8.38 -12.32 -6.57
N LEU A 59 8.33 -12.09 -7.88
CA LEU A 59 8.22 -13.16 -8.87
C LEU A 59 9.47 -14.05 -8.89
N ALA A 60 10.67 -13.47 -8.77
CA ALA A 60 11.91 -14.22 -8.71
C ALA A 60 12.00 -15.13 -7.47
N ARG A 61 11.55 -14.64 -6.30
CA ARG A 61 11.47 -15.45 -5.07
C ARG A 61 10.48 -16.61 -5.22
N SER A 62 9.31 -16.37 -5.81
CA SER A 62 8.30 -17.42 -6.02
C SER A 62 8.81 -18.54 -6.93
N LYS A 63 9.61 -18.22 -7.96
CA LYS A 63 10.21 -19.22 -8.85
C LYS A 63 11.28 -20.09 -8.19
N ARG A 64 11.88 -19.64 -7.08
CA ARG A 64 12.89 -20.41 -6.31
C ARG A 64 12.28 -21.32 -5.25
N ALA A 65 11.02 -21.08 -4.88
CA ALA A 65 10.30 -21.86 -3.88
C ALA A 65 9.47 -23.01 -4.49
N ALA A 66 9.39 -23.07 -5.82
CA ALA A 66 8.78 -24.15 -6.60
C ALA A 66 9.86 -25.02 -7.25
#